data_AF-A0A3C0TY95-F1
#
_entry.id   AF-A0A3C0TY95-F1
#
_cell.length_a   1.000
_cell.length_b   1.000
_cell.length_c   1.000
_cell.angle_alpha   90.00
_cell.angle_beta   90.00
_cell.angle_gamma   90.00
#
_symmetry.space_group_name_H-M   'P 1'
#
loop_
_entity.id
_entity.type
_entity.pdbx_description
1 polymer ?
#
loop_
_entity_poly.entity_id
_entity_poly.type
_entity_poly.pdbx_seq_one_letter_code
_entity_poly.pdbx_strand_id
1 'polypeptide(L)'
;PWQLPQGGIDPGETPRDAVMREMLEEIGAASAEILAESRDWHCYDLPPETAAKKWGGRYRGQAQKWFALRFTGEDSEINLETEHPEFCEWKWVDIREVCDLAVAFKREVYERIVAEFAHLARPVGGK
;
A
#
# COMPACT_ATOMS: atom_id res chain seq x y z
N PRO A 1 -12.53 3.96 5.78
CA PRO A 1 -12.21 3.70 4.35
C PRO A 1 -11.04 2.72 4.29
N TRP A 2 -10.89 1.96 3.21
CA TRP A 2 -9.78 1.00 3.10
C TRP A 2 -8.63 1.60 2.30
N GLN A 3 -7.42 1.16 2.58
CA GLN A 3 -6.23 1.44 1.80
C GLN A 3 -5.25 0.26 1.93
N LEU A 4 -4.32 0.17 0.99
CA LEU A 4 -3.15 -0.68 1.06
C LEU A 4 -2.06 -0.01 1.93
N PRO A 5 -1.16 -0.79 2.57
CA PRO A 5 0.03 -0.30 3.27
C PRO A 5 0.89 0.59 2.37
N GLN A 6 1.44 1.66 2.94
CA GLN A 6 2.29 2.64 2.26
C GLN A 6 2.97 3.61 3.23
N GLY A 7 4.29 3.78 3.10
CA GLY A 7 4.99 4.86 3.78
C GLY A 7 6.14 5.48 3.01
N GLY A 8 7.05 6.06 3.77
CA GLY A 8 8.16 6.86 3.26
C GLY A 8 9.31 5.99 2.75
N ILE A 9 10.18 6.59 1.95
CA ILE A 9 11.49 6.01 1.64
C ILE A 9 12.52 6.88 2.35
N ASP A 10 13.31 6.28 3.22
CA ASP A 10 14.29 7.00 4.02
C ASP A 10 15.56 7.37 3.23
N PRO A 11 16.33 8.38 3.68
CA PRO A 11 17.58 8.74 3.02
C PRO A 11 18.56 7.57 2.95
N GLY A 12 18.92 7.17 1.73
CA GLY A 12 19.83 6.04 1.48
C GLY A 12 19.15 4.68 1.42
N GLU A 13 17.84 4.63 1.59
CA GLU A 13 17.03 3.41 1.49
C GLU A 13 16.60 3.15 0.03
N THR A 14 16.58 1.88 -0.39
CA THR A 14 16.00 1.53 -1.69
C THR A 14 14.48 1.36 -1.57
N PRO A 15 13.70 1.57 -2.64
CA PRO A 15 12.25 1.32 -2.61
C PRO A 15 11.87 -0.11 -2.17
N ARG A 16 12.75 -1.11 -2.44
CA ARG A 16 12.54 -2.51 -2.03
C ARG A 16 12.77 -2.72 -0.54
N ASP A 17 13.73 -2.01 0.05
CA ASP A 17 13.96 -2.06 1.50
C ASP A 17 12.80 -1.36 2.22
N ALA A 18 12.41 -0.19 1.72
CA ALA A 18 11.29 0.59 2.25
C ALA A 18 9.99 -0.22 2.32
N VAL A 19 9.60 -0.90 1.23
CA VAL A 19 8.33 -1.65 1.25
C VAL A 19 8.31 -2.79 2.26
N MET A 20 9.44 -3.45 2.50
CA MET A 20 9.53 -4.52 3.50
C MET A 20 9.54 -3.97 4.92
N ARG A 21 10.21 -2.83 5.14
CA ARG A 21 10.19 -2.11 6.42
C ARG A 21 8.78 -1.61 6.75
N GLU A 22 8.12 -0.92 5.82
CA GLU A 22 6.76 -0.39 5.98
C GLU A 22 5.73 -1.51 6.23
N MET A 23 5.89 -2.67 5.55
CA MET A 23 5.05 -3.84 5.84
C MET A 23 5.16 -4.28 7.30
N LEU A 24 6.36 -4.27 7.88
CA LEU A 24 6.56 -4.59 9.28
C LEU A 24 6.00 -3.50 10.21
N GLU A 25 6.24 -2.23 9.90
CA GLU A 25 5.84 -1.11 10.76
C GLU A 25 4.33 -0.87 10.78
N GLU A 26 3.65 -1.04 9.65
CA GLU A 26 2.22 -0.74 9.55
C GLU A 26 1.31 -1.94 9.87
N ILE A 27 1.74 -3.17 9.55
CA ILE A 27 0.91 -4.38 9.69
C ILE A 27 1.59 -5.53 10.44
N GLY A 28 2.76 -5.30 11.03
CA GLY A 28 3.44 -6.27 11.91
C GLY A 28 4.02 -7.50 11.21
N ALA A 29 3.94 -7.56 9.88
CA ALA A 29 4.27 -8.75 9.10
C ALA A 29 5.61 -8.60 8.35
N ALA A 30 6.37 -9.68 8.26
CA ALA A 30 7.68 -9.72 7.59
C ALA A 30 7.82 -10.89 6.59
N SER A 31 6.92 -11.87 6.65
CA SER A 31 6.94 -13.06 5.80
C SER A 31 6.31 -12.77 4.44
N ALA A 32 7.07 -12.16 3.54
CA ALA A 32 6.65 -11.94 2.16
C ALA A 32 7.80 -11.94 1.15
N GLU A 33 7.45 -12.21 -0.10
CA GLU A 33 8.35 -12.15 -1.24
C GLU A 33 7.85 -11.13 -2.28
N ILE A 34 8.74 -10.25 -2.72
CA ILE A 34 8.42 -9.28 -3.77
C ILE A 34 8.31 -10.02 -5.12
N LEU A 35 7.12 -10.00 -5.71
CA LEU A 35 6.85 -10.58 -7.03
C LEU A 35 7.16 -9.58 -8.16
N ALA A 36 6.76 -8.32 -7.97
CA ALA A 36 6.91 -7.28 -8.97
C ALA A 36 7.00 -5.89 -8.33
N GLU A 37 7.60 -4.98 -9.08
CA GLU A 37 7.65 -3.54 -8.83
C GLU A 37 6.90 -2.84 -9.96
N SER A 38 6.18 -1.76 -9.66
CA SER A 38 5.41 -1.01 -10.67
C SER A 38 6.34 -0.38 -11.68
N ARG A 39 5.95 -0.34 -12.95
CA ARG A 39 6.77 0.28 -14.01
C ARG A 39 7.09 1.74 -13.71
N ASP A 40 6.07 2.48 -13.32
CA ASP A 40 6.13 3.92 -13.13
C ASP A 40 5.97 4.31 -11.66
N TRP A 41 6.34 5.56 -11.36
CA TRP A 41 5.93 6.23 -10.13
C TRP A 41 4.51 6.76 -10.31
N HIS A 42 3.65 6.49 -9.34
CA HIS A 42 2.26 6.93 -9.33
C HIS A 42 2.13 8.18 -8.47
N CYS A 43 1.85 9.30 -9.13
CA CYS A 43 1.66 10.58 -8.47
C CYS A 43 0.18 10.88 -8.30
N TYR A 44 -0.21 11.40 -7.14
CA TYR A 44 -1.54 11.96 -6.92
C TYR A 44 -1.46 13.19 -6.03
N ASP A 45 -2.37 14.13 -6.27
CA ASP A 45 -2.53 15.30 -5.44
C ASP A 45 -3.50 14.98 -4.29
N LEU A 46 -3.18 15.47 -3.09
CA LEU A 46 -4.09 15.43 -1.96
C LEU A 46 -5.17 16.52 -2.14
N PRO A 47 -6.38 16.33 -1.57
CA PRO A 47 -7.35 17.41 -1.48
C PRO A 47 -6.70 18.66 -0.87
N PRO A 48 -6.97 19.89 -1.38
CA PRO A 48 -6.27 21.10 -0.95
C PRO A 48 -6.27 21.32 0.57
N GLU A 49 -7.40 21.01 1.22
CA GLU A 49 -7.55 21.07 2.68
C GLU A 49 -6.65 20.09 3.44
N THR A 50 -6.37 18.92 2.85
CA THR A 50 -5.47 17.90 3.42
C THR A 50 -4.01 18.26 3.14
N ALA A 51 -3.72 18.71 1.92
CA ALA A 51 -2.39 19.17 1.53
C ALA A 51 -1.91 20.34 2.40
N ALA A 52 -2.80 21.30 2.73
CA ALA A 52 -2.46 22.43 3.59
C ALA A 52 -2.10 22.03 5.03
N LYS A 53 -2.69 20.95 5.55
CA LYS A 53 -2.42 20.44 6.91
C LYS A 53 -1.19 19.55 6.96
N LYS A 54 -0.94 18.75 5.90
CA LYS A 54 0.24 17.88 5.82
C LYS A 54 1.49 18.66 5.39
N TRP A 55 2.63 18.31 5.98
CA TRP A 55 3.94 18.87 5.64
C TRP A 55 3.99 20.42 5.61
N GLY A 56 3.18 21.08 6.45
CA GLY A 56 3.08 22.54 6.48
C GLY A 56 2.69 23.18 5.14
N GLY A 57 1.96 22.45 4.28
CA GLY A 57 1.56 22.93 2.95
C GLY A 57 2.67 22.94 1.90
N ARG A 58 3.85 22.38 2.21
CA ARG A 58 5.00 22.38 1.30
C ARG A 58 4.83 21.44 0.11
N TYR A 59 4.01 20.40 0.25
CA TYR A 59 3.79 19.39 -0.78
C TYR A 59 2.31 19.26 -1.09
N ARG A 60 1.99 19.17 -2.38
CA ARG A 60 0.62 19.03 -2.90
C ARG A 60 0.12 17.59 -2.90
N GLY A 61 1.00 16.61 -2.78
CA GLY A 61 0.70 15.22 -3.08
C GLY A 61 1.86 14.29 -2.78
N GLN A 62 1.74 13.04 -3.24
CA GLN A 62 2.75 12.00 -3.07
C GLN A 62 3.10 11.39 -4.43
N ALA A 63 4.34 10.95 -4.56
CA ALA A 63 4.80 10.06 -5.63
C ALA A 63 5.12 8.71 -4.99
N GLN A 64 4.47 7.65 -5.48
CA GLN A 64 4.57 6.32 -4.89
C GLN A 64 5.08 5.30 -5.90
N LYS A 65 5.99 4.44 -5.45
CA LYS A 65 6.39 3.23 -6.16
C LYS A 65 5.67 2.06 -5.52
N TRP A 66 4.99 1.24 -6.31
CA TRP A 66 4.16 0.15 -5.78
C TRP A 66 4.81 -1.20 -6.01
N PHE A 67 4.56 -2.12 -5.09
CA PHE A 67 5.08 -3.49 -5.16
C PHE A 67 3.95 -4.48 -4.97
N ALA A 68 4.00 -5.58 -5.71
CA ALA A 68 3.16 -6.74 -5.49
C ALA A 68 3.96 -7.76 -4.67
N LEU A 69 3.46 -8.08 -3.47
CA LEU A 69 4.08 -9.03 -2.57
C LEU A 69 3.25 -10.31 -2.49
N ARG A 70 3.92 -11.46 -2.50
CA ARG A 70 3.35 -12.74 -2.08
C ARG A 70 3.56 -12.84 -0.57
N PHE A 71 2.48 -12.78 0.19
CA PHE A 71 2.52 -13.13 1.59
C PHE A 71 2.77 -14.64 1.75
N THR A 72 3.75 -15.00 2.57
CA THR A 72 4.17 -16.39 2.83
C THR A 72 4.05 -16.78 4.30
N GLY A 73 3.61 -15.86 5.15
CA GLY A 73 3.33 -16.11 6.56
C GLY A 73 1.95 -16.72 6.81
N GLU A 74 1.60 -16.79 8.08
CA GLU A 74 0.23 -17.11 8.51
C GLU A 74 -0.55 -15.82 8.78
N ASP A 75 -1.86 -15.84 8.60
CA ASP A 75 -2.73 -14.67 8.86
C ASP A 75 -2.55 -14.09 10.28
N SER A 76 -2.19 -14.93 11.25
CA SER A 76 -1.89 -14.54 12.64
C SER A 76 -0.64 -13.66 12.79
N GLU A 77 0.23 -13.59 11.77
CA GLU A 77 1.39 -12.71 11.75
C GLU A 77 1.00 -11.25 11.52
N ILE A 78 -0.15 -11.02 10.85
CA ILE A 78 -0.66 -9.66 10.61
C ILE A 78 -1.17 -9.09 11.92
N ASN A 79 -0.43 -8.14 12.48
CA ASN A 79 -0.75 -7.45 13.72
C ASN A 79 -0.78 -5.93 13.51
N LEU A 80 -1.95 -5.34 13.69
CA LEU A 80 -2.17 -3.90 13.52
C LEU A 80 -1.87 -3.09 14.80
N GLU A 81 -1.59 -3.77 15.91
CA GLU A 81 -1.15 -3.13 17.16
C GLU A 81 0.34 -2.77 17.08
N THR A 82 0.67 -1.82 16.20
CA THR A 82 2.05 -1.33 15.97
C THR A 82 2.35 -0.07 16.80
N GLU A 83 3.59 0.42 16.76
CA GLU A 83 4.02 1.61 17.53
C GLU A 83 3.22 2.87 17.13
N HIS A 84 2.87 2.98 15.85
CA HIS A 84 2.07 4.06 15.28
C HIS A 84 0.95 3.47 14.41
N PRO A 85 -0.19 3.06 15.01
CA PRO A 85 -1.21 2.30 14.30
C PRO A 85 -1.89 3.14 13.21
N GLU A 86 -1.63 2.81 11.95
CA GLU A 86 -2.31 3.40 10.77
C GLU A 86 -3.60 2.66 10.40
N PHE A 87 -3.69 1.39 10.80
CA PHE A 87 -4.79 0.48 10.49
C PHE A 87 -5.46 -0.01 11.77
N CYS A 88 -6.75 -0.30 11.70
CA CYS A 88 -7.51 -0.89 12.81
C CYS A 88 -8.24 -2.19 12.43
N GLU A 89 -8.33 -2.50 11.14
CA GLU A 89 -8.92 -3.73 10.63
C GLU A 89 -8.23 -4.12 9.31
N TRP A 90 -8.11 -5.41 9.05
CA TRP A 90 -7.59 -5.95 7.80
C TRP A 90 -8.49 -7.08 7.30
N LYS A 91 -8.47 -7.32 5.99
CA LYS A 91 -9.13 -8.48 5.36
C LYS A 91 -8.49 -8.77 4.00
N TRP A 92 -8.51 -10.02 3.59
CA TRP A 92 -8.22 -10.41 2.22
C TRP A 92 -9.41 -10.07 1.30
N VAL A 93 -9.14 -9.50 0.13
CA VAL A 93 -10.13 -9.15 -0.91
C VAL A 93 -9.60 -9.49 -2.29
N ASP A 94 -10.48 -9.67 -3.28
CA ASP A 94 -10.01 -9.78 -4.66
C ASP A 94 -9.37 -8.43 -5.06
N ILE A 95 -8.25 -8.50 -5.77
CA ILE A 95 -7.52 -7.30 -6.19
C ILE A 95 -8.41 -6.32 -6.98
N ARG A 96 -9.43 -6.81 -7.69
CA ARG A 96 -10.36 -5.98 -8.46
C ARG A 96 -11.31 -5.17 -7.57
N GLU A 97 -11.56 -5.62 -6.34
CA GLU A 97 -12.43 -4.92 -5.38
C GLU A 97 -11.71 -3.74 -4.70
N VAL A 98 -10.39 -3.71 -4.74
CA VAL A 98 -9.56 -2.69 -4.07
C VAL A 98 -9.93 -1.27 -4.50
N CYS A 99 -10.29 -1.06 -5.77
CA CYS A 99 -10.68 0.26 -6.30
C CYS A 99 -11.99 0.79 -5.70
N ASP A 100 -12.91 -0.10 -5.31
CA ASP A 100 -14.22 0.27 -4.77
C ASP A 100 -14.17 0.51 -3.25
N LEU A 101 -13.15 -0.01 -2.58
CA LEU A 101 -12.92 0.18 -1.15
C LEU A 101 -12.07 1.43 -0.82
N ALA A 102 -11.36 1.94 -1.83
CA ALA A 102 -10.42 3.05 -1.70
C ALA A 102 -11.11 4.41 -1.44
N VAL A 103 -10.35 5.34 -0.84
CA VAL A 103 -10.73 6.76 -0.82
C VAL A 103 -10.69 7.35 -2.24
N ALA A 104 -11.63 8.27 -2.54
CA ALA A 104 -11.86 8.76 -3.90
C ALA A 104 -10.60 9.25 -4.63
N PHE A 105 -9.73 10.01 -3.96
CA PHE A 105 -8.52 10.57 -4.57
C PHE A 105 -7.40 9.53 -4.84
N LYS A 106 -7.51 8.31 -4.29
CA LYS A 106 -6.58 7.20 -4.58
C LYS A 106 -7.10 6.25 -5.66
N ARG A 107 -8.37 6.39 -6.08
CA ARG A 107 -9.02 5.45 -6.99
C ARG A 107 -8.24 5.27 -8.30
N GLU A 108 -7.83 6.37 -8.94
CA GLU A 108 -7.07 6.31 -10.20
C GLU A 108 -5.71 5.61 -10.05
N VAL A 109 -5.04 5.80 -8.90
CA VAL A 109 -3.78 5.11 -8.59
C VAL A 109 -4.03 3.61 -8.46
N TYR A 110 -5.10 3.24 -7.75
CA TYR A 110 -5.45 1.83 -7.54
C TYR A 110 -5.89 1.16 -8.84
N GLU A 111 -6.65 1.83 -9.71
CA GLU A 111 -7.03 1.30 -11.02
C GLU A 111 -5.80 0.94 -11.87
N ARG A 112 -4.73 1.76 -11.81
CA ARG A 112 -3.47 1.46 -12.50
C ARG A 112 -2.74 0.28 -11.87
N ILE A 113 -2.68 0.22 -10.55
CA ILE A 113 -2.05 -0.90 -9.81
C ILE A 113 -2.76 -2.21 -10.10
N VAL A 114 -4.11 -2.21 -10.07
CA VAL A 114 -4.93 -3.39 -10.39
C VAL A 114 -4.68 -3.81 -11.84
N ALA A 115 -4.70 -2.87 -12.80
CA ALA A 115 -4.42 -3.18 -14.20
C ALA A 115 -3.02 -3.81 -14.40
N GLU A 116 -2.03 -3.35 -13.63
CA GLU A 116 -0.66 -3.84 -13.72
C GLU A 116 -0.47 -5.20 -13.03
N PHE A 117 -1.02 -5.40 -11.83
CA PHE A 117 -0.71 -6.56 -10.98
C PHE A 117 -1.82 -7.62 -10.92
N ALA A 118 -3.00 -7.41 -11.49
CA ALA A 118 -4.10 -8.40 -11.41
C ALA A 118 -3.73 -9.79 -11.93
N HIS A 119 -2.79 -9.89 -12.87
CA HIS A 119 -2.30 -11.16 -13.38
C HIS A 119 -1.45 -11.97 -12.38
N LEU A 120 -0.96 -11.32 -11.30
CA LEU A 120 -0.21 -11.96 -10.21
C LEU A 120 -1.12 -12.42 -9.06
N ALA A 121 -2.33 -11.86 -8.96
CA ALA A 121 -3.25 -12.16 -7.89
C ALA A 121 -3.87 -13.55 -8.05
N ARG A 122 -4.00 -14.27 -6.93
CA ARG A 122 -4.82 -15.49 -6.86
C ARG A 122 -6.24 -15.12 -6.44
N PRO A 123 -7.27 -15.81 -6.96
CA PRO A 123 -8.64 -15.60 -6.50
C PRO A 123 -8.76 -15.88 -4.99
N VAL A 124 -9.44 -15.00 -4.26
CA VAL A 124 -9.79 -15.24 -2.85
C VAL A 124 -10.81 -16.38 -2.80
N GLY A 125 -10.47 -17.48 -2.14
CA GLY A 125 -11.35 -18.65 -1.98
C GLY A 125 -11.09 -19.84 -2.94
N GLY A 126 -10.02 -19.80 -3.74
CA GLY A 126 -9.59 -20.97 -4.52
C GLY A 126 -8.72 -21.92 -3.69
N LYS A 127 -9.27 -23.09 -3.33
CA LYS A 127 -8.47 -24.29 -3.08
C LYS A 127 -7.76 -24.72 -4.36
#